data_AF-A0AA95I4S5-F1
#
_entry.id   AF-A0AA95I4S5-F1
#
_cell.length_a   1.000
_cell.length_b   1.000
_cell.length_c   1.000
_cell.angle_alpha   90.00
_cell.angle_beta   90.00
_cell.angle_gamma   90.00
#
_symmetry.space_group_name_H-M   'P 1'
#
loop_
_entity.id
_entity.type
_entity.pdbx_description
1 polymer ?
#
loop_
_entity_poly.entity_id
_entity_poly.type
_entity_poly.pdbx_seq_one_letter_code
_entity_poly.pdbx_strand_id
1 'polypeptide(L)'
;MIKYIYTTEYSEEYNEAILDFGVDKSLKNGYLINNSLGSDIFWEFAIIKEEVGKLLELLKGKVTSYEGGGNVNLINADKHFTTIEDIFAEEDEEDSICKIETVEFLKIILVWARENFQYKSQCGVLTGVEAEIAINWINEKCNEISGLESHRAI
;
A
#
# COMPACT_ATOMS: atom_id res chain seq x y z
N MET A 1 3.11 7.42 -10.87
CA MET A 1 1.70 7.77 -10.64
C MET A 1 0.91 6.47 -10.55
N ILE A 2 -0.09 6.39 -9.66
CA ILE A 2 -0.96 5.21 -9.50
C ILE A 2 -1.92 5.16 -10.70
N LYS A 3 -2.15 3.97 -11.24
CA LYS A 3 -3.03 3.72 -12.39
C LYS A 3 -4.52 3.87 -12.05
N TYR A 4 -4.91 3.52 -10.83
CA TYR A 4 -6.30 3.44 -10.36
C TYR A 4 -6.81 4.77 -9.79
N ILE A 5 -8.12 4.98 -9.91
CA ILE A 5 -8.83 6.11 -9.34
C ILE A 5 -9.00 5.88 -7.84
N TYR A 6 -8.77 6.90 -7.03
CA TYR A 6 -9.05 6.87 -5.60
C TYR A 6 -9.42 8.25 -5.09
N THR A 7 -10.04 8.29 -3.93
CA THR A 7 -10.17 9.52 -3.14
C THR A 7 -9.33 9.41 -1.87
N THR A 8 -8.98 10.55 -1.30
CA THR A 8 -8.25 10.60 -0.03
C THR A 8 -9.18 11.20 1.03
N GLU A 9 -9.35 10.47 2.12
CA GLU A 9 -10.05 10.93 3.31
C GLU A 9 -9.08 10.97 4.50
N TYR A 10 -9.41 11.75 5.53
CA TYR A 10 -8.59 11.88 6.73
C TYR A 10 -9.46 11.63 7.96
N SER A 11 -9.11 10.62 8.76
CA SER A 11 -9.81 10.28 9.99
C SER A 11 -9.19 11.02 11.16
N GLU A 12 -9.93 11.96 11.77
CA GLU A 12 -9.52 12.63 13.00
C GLU A 12 -9.48 11.66 14.20
N GLU A 13 -10.34 10.63 14.21
CA GLU A 13 -10.41 9.63 15.28
C GLU A 13 -9.12 8.80 15.33
N TYR A 14 -8.64 8.35 14.17
CA TYR A 14 -7.46 7.48 14.06
C TYR A 14 -6.18 8.25 13.71
N ASN A 15 -6.28 9.56 13.42
CA ASN A 15 -5.19 10.40 12.91
C ASN A 15 -4.50 9.79 11.70
N GLU A 16 -5.28 9.32 10.73
CA GLU A 16 -4.77 8.62 9.57
C GLU A 16 -5.37 9.08 8.25
N ALA A 17 -4.61 8.89 7.18
CA ALA A 17 -5.10 9.05 5.82
C ALA A 17 -5.70 7.72 5.32
N ILE A 18 -6.82 7.82 4.62
CA ILE A 18 -7.56 6.71 4.02
C ILE A 18 -7.53 6.92 2.51
N LEU A 19 -7.10 5.91 1.75
CA LEU A 19 -7.19 5.93 0.30
C LEU A 19 -8.35 5.02 -0.13
N ASP A 20 -9.47 5.63 -0.51
CA ASP A 20 -10.65 4.89 -0.94
C ASP A 20 -10.57 4.58 -2.44
N PHE A 21 -10.33 3.30 -2.75
CA PHE A 21 -10.33 2.73 -4.10
C PHE A 21 -11.68 2.11 -4.50
N GLY A 22 -12.68 2.10 -3.62
CA GLY A 22 -14.03 1.61 -3.92
C GLY A 22 -14.74 2.41 -5.01
N VAL A 23 -14.28 3.63 -5.27
CA VAL A 23 -14.77 4.49 -6.36
C VAL A 23 -14.35 4.02 -7.76
N ASP A 24 -13.30 3.20 -7.88
CA ASP A 24 -12.80 2.73 -9.18
C ASP A 24 -13.51 1.46 -9.64
N LYS A 25 -14.45 1.62 -10.57
CA LYS A 25 -15.22 0.50 -11.14
C LYS A 25 -14.38 -0.50 -11.94
N SER A 26 -13.16 -0.15 -12.33
CA SER A 26 -12.24 -1.05 -13.03
C SER A 26 -11.46 -1.97 -12.08
N LEU A 27 -11.46 -1.64 -10.78
CA LEU A 27 -10.76 -2.38 -9.75
C LEU A 27 -11.78 -3.12 -8.87
N LYS A 28 -11.98 -4.40 -9.17
CA LYS A 28 -12.87 -5.25 -8.39
C LYS A 28 -12.39 -5.30 -6.93
N ASN A 29 -13.32 -5.05 -6.00
CA ASN A 29 -13.10 -5.05 -4.55
C ASN A 29 -11.97 -4.13 -4.08
N GLY A 30 -11.78 -2.98 -4.73
CA GLY A 30 -10.73 -2.03 -4.39
C GLY A 30 -10.71 -1.58 -2.92
N TYR A 31 -11.85 -1.64 -2.23
CA TYR A 31 -11.93 -1.35 -0.79
C TYR A 31 -11.03 -2.25 0.07
N LEU A 32 -10.69 -3.47 -0.38
CA LEU A 32 -9.79 -4.37 0.33
C LEU A 32 -8.36 -3.81 0.44
N ILE A 33 -7.95 -2.97 -0.51
CA ILE A 33 -6.67 -2.24 -0.42
C ILE A 33 -6.68 -1.33 0.81
N ASN A 34 -7.78 -0.61 1.03
CA ASN A 34 -7.91 0.25 2.20
C ASN A 34 -7.82 -0.56 3.50
N ASN A 35 -8.52 -1.70 3.57
CA ASN A 35 -8.45 -2.59 4.73
C ASN A 35 -7.02 -3.06 5.03
N SER A 36 -6.22 -3.37 3.99
CA SER A 36 -4.80 -3.71 4.17
C SER A 36 -4.01 -2.54 4.75
N LEU A 37 -4.18 -1.34 4.20
CA LEU A 37 -3.41 -0.14 4.59
C LEU A 37 -3.75 0.35 6.00
N GLY A 38 -5.02 0.27 6.41
CA GLY A 38 -5.50 0.64 7.75
C GLY A 38 -5.25 -0.41 8.83
N SER A 39 -4.63 -1.56 8.49
CA SER A 39 -4.30 -2.58 9.48
C SER A 39 -3.13 -2.15 10.37
N ASP A 40 -3.05 -2.72 11.58
CA ASP A 40 -1.96 -2.49 12.56
C ASP A 40 -0.55 -2.67 11.97
N ILE A 41 -0.43 -3.36 10.83
CA ILE A 41 0.83 -3.62 10.12
C ILE A 41 1.46 -2.33 9.63
N PHE A 42 0.69 -1.38 9.10
CA PHE A 42 1.29 -0.17 8.54
C PHE A 42 1.38 0.98 9.54
N TRP A 43 1.16 0.72 10.83
CA TRP A 43 1.17 1.76 11.86
C TRP A 43 2.55 2.41 12.05
N GLU A 44 3.62 1.62 11.93
CA GLU A 44 5.00 2.06 12.20
C GLU A 44 5.84 2.21 10.92
N PHE A 45 6.67 3.25 10.90
CA PHE A 45 7.59 3.49 9.78
C PHE A 45 8.55 2.32 9.53
N ALA A 46 8.99 1.63 10.59
CA ALA A 46 9.87 0.47 10.47
C ALA A 46 9.21 -0.69 9.70
N ILE A 47 7.92 -0.95 9.96
CA ILE A 47 7.18 -2.02 9.29
C ILE A 47 6.93 -1.64 7.83
N ILE A 48 6.53 -0.39 7.55
CA ILE A 48 6.41 0.10 6.16
C ILE A 48 7.70 -0.12 5.37
N LYS A 49 8.87 0.16 5.97
CA LYS A 49 10.17 -0.06 5.33
C LYS A 49 10.43 -1.53 5.02
N GLU A 50 10.07 -2.42 5.93
CA GLU A 50 10.21 -3.86 5.75
C GLU A 50 9.34 -4.37 4.60
N GLU A 51 8.05 -4.01 4.61
CA GLU A 51 7.07 -4.45 3.62
C GLU A 51 7.39 -3.94 2.22
N VAL A 52 7.70 -2.64 2.09
CA VAL A 52 8.19 -2.05 0.84
C VAL A 52 9.49 -2.72 0.38
N GLY A 53 10.37 -3.06 1.32
CA GLY A 53 11.62 -3.78 1.05
C GLY A 53 11.36 -5.13 0.39
N LYS A 54 10.52 -5.97 1.00
CA LYS A 54 10.15 -7.31 0.49
C LYS A 54 9.54 -7.22 -0.91
N LEU A 55 8.58 -6.31 -1.11
CA LEU A 55 7.95 -6.10 -2.42
C LEU A 55 8.93 -5.60 -3.48
N LEU A 56 9.88 -4.74 -3.12
CA LEU A 56 10.95 -4.31 -4.04
C LEU A 56 11.87 -5.47 -4.43
N GLU A 57 12.23 -6.34 -3.50
CA GLU A 57 13.05 -7.54 -3.81
C GLU A 57 12.31 -8.50 -4.74
N LEU A 58 11.01 -8.67 -4.55
CA LEU A 58 10.13 -9.43 -5.44
C LEU A 58 10.09 -8.82 -6.85
N LEU A 59 9.90 -7.50 -6.96
CA LEU A 59 9.89 -6.80 -8.26
C LEU A 59 11.25 -6.87 -8.97
N LYS A 60 12.35 -6.92 -8.23
CA LYS A 60 13.70 -7.14 -8.77
C LYS A 60 13.98 -8.60 -9.12
N GLY A 61 13.09 -9.52 -8.79
CA GLY A 61 13.25 -10.96 -9.04
C GLY A 61 14.28 -11.63 -8.12
N LYS A 62 14.58 -11.03 -6.97
CA LYS A 62 15.45 -11.66 -5.95
C LYS A 62 14.73 -12.74 -5.15
N VAL A 63 13.42 -12.57 -4.97
CA VAL A 63 12.50 -13.55 -4.39
C VAL A 63 11.36 -13.81 -5.39
N THR A 64 10.69 -14.95 -5.27
CA THR A 64 9.66 -15.40 -6.21
C THR A 64 8.24 -15.10 -5.76
N SER A 65 8.04 -15.03 -4.45
CA SER A 65 6.74 -14.76 -3.83
C SER A 65 6.94 -13.93 -2.57
N TYR A 66 5.86 -13.25 -2.19
CA TYR A 66 5.70 -12.55 -0.93
C TYR A 66 4.36 -12.95 -0.34
N GLU A 67 4.35 -13.20 0.96
CA GLU A 67 3.16 -13.45 1.76
C GLU A 67 3.16 -12.45 2.93
N GLY A 68 2.01 -11.86 3.18
CA GLY A 68 1.79 -10.89 4.24
C GLY A 68 0.30 -10.74 4.51
N GLY A 69 -0.11 -9.54 4.90
CA GLY A 69 -1.46 -9.29 5.39
C GLY A 69 -1.53 -9.39 6.91
N GLY A 70 -2.69 -9.05 7.46
CA GLY A 70 -2.90 -8.83 8.88
C GLY A 70 -4.23 -9.33 9.38
N ASN A 71 -4.77 -8.67 10.40
CA ASN A 71 -5.95 -9.13 11.13
C ASN A 71 -7.25 -9.14 10.29
N VAL A 72 -7.23 -8.58 9.08
CA VAL A 72 -8.42 -8.40 8.23
C VAL A 72 -8.23 -8.88 6.79
N ASN A 73 -7.02 -9.25 6.37
CA ASN A 73 -6.78 -9.81 5.05
C ASN A 73 -5.47 -10.59 4.95
N LEU A 74 -5.42 -11.49 3.96
CA LEU A 74 -4.20 -12.12 3.48
C LEU A 74 -3.69 -11.42 2.22
N ILE A 75 -2.38 -11.22 2.13
CA ILE A 75 -1.74 -10.62 0.97
C ILE A 75 -0.77 -11.64 0.37
N ASN A 76 -0.97 -11.99 -0.89
CA ASN A 76 -0.10 -12.86 -1.65
C ASN A 76 0.36 -12.14 -2.91
N ALA A 77 1.67 -12.08 -3.16
CA ALA A 77 2.20 -11.42 -4.35
C ALA A 77 3.26 -12.23 -5.07
N ASP A 78 3.25 -12.14 -6.39
CA ASP A 78 4.35 -12.48 -7.27
C ASP A 78 4.90 -11.21 -7.96
N LYS A 79 5.85 -11.36 -8.89
CA LYS A 79 6.47 -10.23 -9.61
C LYS A 79 5.46 -9.40 -10.44
N HIS A 80 4.32 -9.96 -10.78
CA HIS A 80 3.31 -9.40 -11.66
C HIS A 80 2.09 -8.90 -10.89
N PHE A 81 1.53 -9.73 -10.01
CA PHE A 81 0.27 -9.44 -9.33
C PHE A 81 0.34 -9.66 -7.83
N THR A 82 -0.39 -8.80 -7.12
CA THR A 82 -0.74 -8.93 -5.71
C THR A 82 -2.23 -9.23 -5.61
N THR A 83 -2.56 -10.21 -4.77
CA THR A 83 -3.90 -10.61 -4.39
C THR A 83 -4.09 -10.27 -2.92
N ILE A 84 -5.19 -9.58 -2.62
CA ILE A 84 -5.62 -9.23 -1.27
C ILE A 84 -6.95 -9.92 -1.05
N GLU A 85 -7.02 -10.76 -0.01
CA GLU A 85 -8.16 -11.61 0.28
C GLU A 85 -8.73 -11.27 1.66
N ASP A 86 -10.05 -11.04 1.72
CA ASP A 86 -10.77 -10.87 2.98
C ASP A 86 -10.89 -12.22 3.70
N ILE A 87 -10.39 -12.29 4.93
CA ILE A 87 -10.41 -13.53 5.73
C ILE A 87 -11.75 -13.78 6.42
N PHE A 88 -12.67 -12.81 6.37
CA PHE A 88 -14.00 -12.91 6.98
C PHE A 88 -15.11 -13.14 5.97
N ALA A 89 -14.81 -13.12 4.67
CA ALA A 89 -15.78 -13.41 3.64
C ALA A 89 -16.22 -14.89 3.71
N GLU A 90 -17.52 -15.12 3.55
CA GLU A 90 -18.06 -16.48 3.46
C GLU A 90 -17.64 -17.14 2.13
N GLU A 91 -17.55 -18.48 2.08
CA GLU A 91 -17.00 -19.23 0.93
C GLU A 91 -17.72 -18.96 -0.42
N ASP A 92 -18.92 -18.41 -0.38
CA ASP A 92 -19.78 -18.10 -1.52
C ASP A 92 -19.91 -16.60 -1.84
N GLU A 93 -19.19 -15.71 -1.14
CA GLU A 93 -19.17 -14.28 -1.49
C GLU A 93 -18.25 -13.99 -2.69
N GLU A 94 -18.85 -13.50 -3.79
CA GLU A 94 -18.14 -13.09 -5.00
C GLU A 94 -17.13 -11.94 -4.77
N ASP A 95 -17.19 -11.27 -3.61
CA ASP A 95 -16.48 -10.02 -3.30
C ASP A 95 -15.33 -10.17 -2.28
N SER A 96 -14.72 -11.35 -2.18
CA SER A 96 -13.66 -11.63 -1.19
C SER A 96 -12.23 -11.28 -1.64
N ILE A 97 -12.00 -10.97 -2.92
CA ILE A 97 -10.64 -10.82 -3.47
C ILE A 97 -10.47 -9.55 -4.30
N CYS A 98 -9.41 -8.78 -4.02
CA CYS A 98 -8.88 -7.73 -4.87
C CYS A 98 -7.56 -8.18 -5.52
N LYS A 99 -7.44 -8.03 -6.84
CA LYS A 99 -6.22 -8.34 -7.58
C LYS A 99 -5.71 -7.14 -8.35
N ILE A 100 -4.44 -6.82 -8.16
CA ILE A 100 -3.78 -5.62 -8.70
C ILE A 100 -2.35 -5.94 -9.11
N GLU A 101 -1.75 -5.18 -10.03
CA GLU A 101 -0.33 -5.34 -10.34
C GLU A 101 0.54 -5.05 -9.12
N THR A 102 1.55 -5.88 -8.84
CA THR A 102 2.42 -5.74 -7.65
C THR A 102 3.13 -4.40 -7.61
N VAL A 103 3.49 -3.85 -8.78
CA VAL A 103 4.08 -2.52 -8.87
C VAL A 103 3.09 -1.42 -8.48
N GLU A 104 1.81 -1.57 -8.82
CA GLU A 104 0.76 -0.62 -8.45
C GLU A 104 0.44 -0.71 -6.96
N PHE A 105 0.36 -1.92 -6.40
CA PHE A 105 0.19 -2.10 -4.95
C PHE A 105 1.32 -1.43 -4.15
N LEU A 106 2.57 -1.60 -4.58
CA LEU A 106 3.71 -0.95 -3.95
C LEU A 106 3.64 0.58 -4.04
N LYS A 107 3.22 1.15 -5.18
CA LYS A 107 3.02 2.59 -5.33
C LYS A 107 1.92 3.09 -4.38
N ILE A 108 0.85 2.33 -4.23
CA ILE A 108 -0.25 2.67 -3.32
C ILE A 108 0.24 2.74 -1.87
N ILE A 109 1.01 1.75 -1.40
CA ILE A 109 1.60 1.76 -0.05
C ILE A 109 2.42 3.04 0.17
N LEU A 110 3.24 3.42 -0.80
CA LEU A 110 4.09 4.61 -0.68
C LEU A 110 3.30 5.91 -0.69
N VAL A 111 2.28 6.03 -1.54
CA VAL A 111 1.40 7.21 -1.57
C VAL A 111 0.64 7.32 -0.25
N TRP A 112 0.02 6.23 0.20
CA TRP A 112 -0.67 6.18 1.48
C TRP A 112 0.25 6.57 2.63
N ALA A 113 1.45 5.98 2.70
CA ALA A 113 2.41 6.28 3.76
C ALA A 113 2.77 7.77 3.77
N ARG A 114 2.96 8.39 2.60
CA ARG A 114 3.29 9.81 2.50
C ARG A 114 2.15 10.67 3.05
N GLU A 115 0.92 10.43 2.60
CA GLU A 115 -0.26 11.17 3.06
C GLU A 115 -0.46 10.96 4.58
N ASN A 116 -0.28 9.74 5.06
CA ASN A 116 -0.46 9.38 6.46
C ASN A 116 0.57 10.07 7.38
N PHE A 117 1.86 10.04 7.02
CA PHE A 117 2.90 10.72 7.80
C PHE A 117 2.77 12.25 7.77
N GLN A 118 2.33 12.81 6.64
CA GLN A 118 2.02 14.23 6.55
C GLN A 118 0.87 14.61 7.48
N TYR A 119 -0.23 13.84 7.45
CA TYR A 119 -1.40 14.09 8.27
C TYR A 119 -1.10 13.90 9.78
N LYS A 120 -0.42 12.82 10.17
CA LYS A 120 0.04 12.60 11.56
C LYS A 120 0.89 13.76 12.07
N SER A 121 1.71 14.37 11.21
CA SER A 121 2.48 15.56 11.58
C SER A 121 1.61 16.79 11.78
N GLN A 122 0.61 17.01 10.91
CA GLN A 122 -0.35 18.11 11.03
C GLN A 122 -1.20 18.00 12.30
N CYS A 123 -1.58 16.79 12.68
CA CYS A 123 -2.31 16.51 13.92
C CYS A 123 -1.43 16.54 15.18
N GLY A 124 -0.11 16.72 15.05
CA GLY A 124 0.81 16.73 16.18
C GLY A 124 1.08 15.36 16.81
N VAL A 125 0.67 14.28 16.15
CA VAL A 125 0.95 12.88 16.55
C VAL A 125 2.40 12.51 16.29
N LEU A 126 2.99 13.07 15.23
CA LEU A 126 4.38 12.86 14.83
C LEU A 126 5.14 14.18 14.77
N THR A 127 6.40 14.20 15.21
CA THR A 127 7.20 15.42 15.07
C THR A 127 7.48 15.74 13.61
N GLY A 128 7.68 17.02 13.29
CA GLY A 128 8.02 17.44 11.93
C GLY A 128 9.31 16.79 11.40
N VAL A 129 10.28 16.53 12.28
CA VAL A 129 11.55 15.86 11.92
C VAL A 129 11.33 14.40 11.56
N GLU A 130 10.55 13.66 12.36
CA GLU A 130 10.23 12.26 12.05
C GLU A 130 9.41 12.14 10.76
N ALA A 131 8.46 13.04 10.56
CA ALA A 131 7.67 13.11 9.32
C ALA A 131 8.56 13.39 8.11
N GLU A 132 9.50 14.34 8.21
CA GLU A 132 10.45 14.67 7.14
C GLU A 132 11.33 13.47 6.78
N ILE A 133 11.86 12.76 7.79
CA ILE A 133 12.66 11.54 7.57
C ILE A 133 11.85 10.49 6.79
N ALA A 134 10.61 10.25 7.20
CA ALA A 134 9.74 9.29 6.55
C ALA A 134 9.42 9.71 5.10
N ILE A 135 9.02 10.96 4.88
CA ILE A 135 8.67 11.51 3.56
C ILE A 135 9.88 11.46 2.61
N ASN A 136 11.07 11.82 3.07
CA ASN A 136 12.28 11.77 2.25
C ASN A 136 12.59 10.34 1.79
N TRP A 137 12.53 9.37 2.69
CA TRP A 137 12.71 7.96 2.33
C TRP A 137 11.63 7.47 1.36
N ILE A 138 10.37 7.87 1.55
CA ILE A 138 9.27 7.52 0.64
C ILE A 138 9.52 8.09 -0.77
N ASN A 139 10.00 9.32 -0.86
CA ASN A 139 10.34 9.96 -2.14
C ASN A 139 11.49 9.23 -2.85
N GLU A 140 12.52 8.81 -2.10
CA GLU A 140 13.60 7.97 -2.65
C GLU A 140 13.05 6.65 -3.22
N LYS A 141 12.12 5.99 -2.52
CA LYS A 141 11.49 4.74 -3.00
C LYS A 141 10.59 4.94 -4.22
N CYS A 142 9.84 6.05 -4.27
CA CYS A 142 9.07 6.39 -5.46
C CYS A 142 9.96 6.54 -6.71
N ASN A 143 11.13 7.16 -6.55
CA ASN A 143 12.11 7.31 -7.64
C ASN A 143 12.70 5.95 -8.06
N GLU A 144 13.02 5.09 -7.10
CA GLU A 144 13.52 3.73 -7.36
C GLU A 144 12.53 2.92 -8.20
N ILE A 145 11.23 2.94 -7.87
CA ILE A 145 10.18 2.24 -8.60
C ILE A 145 10.01 2.81 -10.00
N SER A 146 9.99 4.14 -10.14
CA SER A 146 9.89 4.79 -11.45
C SER A 146 11.05 4.38 -12.38
N GLY A 147 12.25 4.18 -11.81
CA GLY A 147 13.39 3.61 -12.50
C GLY A 147 13.15 2.18 -12.97
N LEU A 148 12.56 1.31 -12.15
CA LEU A 148 12.25 -0.09 -12.52
C LEU A 148 11.27 -0.18 -13.69
N GLU A 149 10.27 0.71 -13.73
CA GLU A 149 9.29 0.74 -14.84
C GLU A 149 9.93 1.17 -16.15
N SER A 150 10.83 2.16 -16.11
CA SER A 150 11.54 2.67 -17.28
C SER A 150 12.45 1.61 -17.93
N HIS A 151 13.00 0.67 -17.15
CA HIS A 151 13.84 -0.42 -17.65
C HIS A 151 13.05 -1.64 -18.17
N ARG A 152 11.74 -1.72 -17.89
CA ARG A 152 10.87 -2.80 -18.37
C ARG A 152 10.16 -2.47 -19.70
N ALA A 153 10.28 -1.23 -20.19
CA ALA A 153 9.61 -0.73 -21.39
C ALA A 153 10.44 -0.89 -22.70
N ILE A 154 11.43 -1.80 -22.73
CA ILE A 154 12.29 -2.09 -23.89
C ILE A 154 12.15 -3.55 -24.30
#